data_AF-K0CB45-F1
#
_entry.id   AF-K0CB45-F1
#
_cell.length_a   1.000
_cell.length_b   1.000
_cell.length_c   1.000
_cell.angle_alpha   90.00
_cell.angle_beta   90.00
_cell.angle_gamma   90.00
#
_symmetry.space_group_name_H-M   'P 1'
#
loop_
_entity.id
_entity.type
_entity.pdbx_description
1 polymer ?
#
loop_
_entity_poly.entity_id
_entity_poly.type
_entity_poly.pdbx_seq_one_letter_code
_entity_poly.pdbx_strand_id
1 'polypeptide(L)'
;MSRLKTISLLLLVAVLGLGGLYGCKASGGGGGGGDPTPNVQDDDNDGIPNNEDNCPNMPNHEQGDIDQDGIGDVCDDDRDGDEHDNDQDNCPWEYNPDQVDTDNDGLGDACDTDNDSDGDGFDDGEDNCPNTPNPTQSDIDGDGIGDACDDDIDGDGIPNGEDNCPYVANHDQLDTDGDGVGDACTDDKDGDGVVNEQDNCPIVPNPDQADMDQDGFGDVCDDDRDGDGVENGHDDCPDEAGPASNNGCPVDNPIDTDEDGIPDDVDNCPLIPNADQADADGDGIGDVCDDDGFTCSELSNYQPLLADDGYQAADSASGICLLCNVMNLDNMIDGQDDTYATMSIPLNVAGSLEAKVVGTTPIVGTNRAGFVISIPEAILRLDLLQNSSIRFYKGDLEVGSANVDGDVLQLDLLGLLIQGDERFLSAEVDNTLEFDSIGIRYGALVGSNILGGGMRVHRACVGVDPNL
;
A
#
# COMPACT_ATOMS: atom_id res chain seq x y z
N MET A 1 -5.93 -10.26 30.00
CA MET A 1 -6.17 -11.26 31.07
C MET A 1 -7.02 -12.38 30.48
N SER A 2 -6.80 -13.66 30.84
CA SER A 2 -7.55 -14.91 30.47
C SER A 2 -7.98 -15.08 28.99
N ARG A 3 -7.56 -16.08 28.18
CA ARG A 3 -7.48 -17.56 28.33
C ARG A 3 -8.79 -18.27 28.71
N LEU A 4 -9.43 -18.90 27.72
CA LEU A 4 -10.02 -20.27 27.66
C LEU A 4 -10.51 -20.45 26.19
N LYS A 5 -10.34 -21.53 25.41
CA LYS A 5 -9.72 -22.88 25.47
C LYS A 5 -10.56 -24.13 25.84
N THR A 6 -10.91 -24.88 24.79
CA THR A 6 -11.01 -26.36 24.63
C THR A 6 -12.17 -27.19 25.22
N ILE A 7 -12.79 -27.97 24.32
CA ILE A 7 -13.27 -29.38 24.43
C ILE A 7 -14.47 -29.69 25.34
N SER A 8 -15.46 -30.39 24.77
CA SER A 8 -16.30 -31.40 25.46
C SER A 8 -16.99 -32.32 24.43
N LEU A 9 -17.45 -33.53 24.74
CA LEU A 9 -16.90 -34.63 25.56
C LEU A 9 -17.78 -35.87 25.27
N LEU A 10 -17.20 -37.07 25.16
CA LEU A 10 -17.99 -38.31 25.06
C LEU A 10 -18.93 -38.48 26.27
N LEU A 11 -20.17 -38.88 26.02
CA LEU A 11 -21.12 -39.25 27.08
C LEU A 11 -21.39 -40.76 27.05
N LEU A 12 -20.85 -41.45 28.04
CA LEU A 12 -20.95 -42.90 28.22
C LEU A 12 -21.85 -43.16 29.43
N VAL A 13 -23.01 -43.80 29.22
CA VAL A 13 -23.92 -44.19 30.30
C VAL A 13 -23.98 -45.71 30.40
N ALA A 14 -23.37 -46.24 31.45
CA ALA A 14 -23.49 -47.63 31.84
C ALA A 14 -24.44 -47.73 33.05
N VAL A 15 -25.46 -48.59 32.98
CA VAL A 15 -26.28 -48.98 34.13
C VAL A 15 -26.06 -50.45 34.42
N LEU A 16 -25.52 -50.75 35.60
CA LEU A 16 -25.26 -52.09 36.10
C LEU A 16 -26.53 -52.73 36.68
N GLY A 17 -26.88 -53.93 36.20
CA GLY A 17 -27.89 -54.82 36.78
C GLY A 17 -27.33 -56.22 37.00
N LEU A 18 -26.81 -56.51 38.20
CA LEU A 18 -26.22 -57.80 38.56
C LEU A 18 -27.28 -58.82 39.01
N GLY A 19 -27.19 -60.04 38.48
CA GLY A 19 -27.34 -61.26 39.30
C GLY A 19 -28.36 -62.31 38.84
N GLY A 20 -27.97 -63.59 38.93
CA GLY A 20 -28.95 -64.69 39.07
C GLY A 20 -28.77 -65.93 38.19
N LEU A 21 -27.65 -66.64 38.30
CA LEU A 21 -27.55 -68.02 37.78
C LEU A 21 -28.55 -68.96 38.46
N TYR A 22 -29.34 -69.73 37.69
CA TYR A 22 -29.72 -71.10 38.05
C TYR A 22 -29.89 -71.96 36.79
N GLY A 23 -29.06 -73.00 36.66
CA GLY A 23 -29.18 -73.98 35.57
C GLY A 23 -30.08 -75.16 35.94
N CYS A 24 -30.62 -75.84 34.94
CA CYS A 24 -31.30 -77.13 35.11
C CYS A 24 -30.48 -78.28 34.52
N LYS A 25 -30.62 -79.44 35.17
CA LYS A 25 -29.72 -80.59 35.10
C LYS A 25 -30.42 -81.75 34.41
N ALA A 26 -29.79 -82.35 33.41
CA ALA A 26 -30.34 -83.53 32.74
C ALA A 26 -30.39 -84.75 33.69
N SER A 27 -31.52 -85.46 33.69
CA SER A 27 -31.65 -86.83 34.19
C SER A 27 -32.85 -87.50 33.51
N GLY A 28 -32.64 -88.61 32.80
CA GLY A 28 -33.69 -89.30 32.03
C GLY A 28 -34.47 -90.36 32.83
N GLY A 29 -35.60 -90.83 32.29
CA GLY A 29 -36.36 -91.91 32.94
C GLY A 29 -37.76 -92.28 32.42
N GLY A 30 -37.95 -92.44 31.10
CA GLY A 30 -38.87 -93.42 30.48
C GLY A 30 -40.38 -93.48 30.78
N GLY A 31 -41.19 -93.40 29.71
CA GLY A 31 -42.35 -94.28 29.52
C GLY A 31 -43.73 -93.62 29.37
N GLY A 32 -44.29 -93.66 28.15
CA GLY A 32 -45.65 -93.24 27.82
C GLY A 32 -45.68 -92.60 26.43
N GLY A 33 -46.25 -93.27 25.43
CA GLY A 33 -46.13 -92.85 24.03
C GLY A 33 -47.41 -92.24 23.44
N GLY A 34 -47.24 -91.57 22.31
CA GLY A 34 -48.32 -91.32 21.34
C GLY A 34 -48.85 -89.89 21.29
N ASP A 35 -48.03 -88.95 20.81
CA ASP A 35 -48.41 -88.14 19.64
C ASP A 35 -47.13 -87.58 19.00
N PRO A 36 -46.86 -87.77 17.69
CA PRO A 36 -45.90 -86.94 16.99
C PRO A 36 -46.59 -85.61 16.68
N THR A 37 -46.17 -84.53 17.34
CA THR A 37 -46.31 -83.21 16.68
C THR A 37 -45.70 -83.36 15.29
N PRO A 38 -46.38 -82.91 14.20
CA PRO A 38 -45.81 -83.02 12.87
C PRO A 38 -44.39 -82.46 12.88
N ASN A 39 -43.50 -83.10 12.12
CA ASN A 39 -42.30 -82.42 11.69
C ASN A 39 -42.78 -81.34 10.74
N VAL A 40 -43.20 -80.19 11.29
CA VAL A 40 -43.69 -79.07 10.51
C VAL A 40 -42.52 -78.65 9.65
N GLN A 41 -42.71 -78.80 8.34
CA GLN A 41 -41.67 -78.55 7.38
C GLN A 41 -41.45 -77.04 7.34
N ASP A 42 -40.18 -76.69 7.38
CA ASP A 42 -39.60 -75.35 7.40
C ASP A 42 -38.39 -75.54 6.48
N ASP A 43 -38.59 -75.24 5.19
CA ASP A 43 -37.67 -75.63 4.12
C ASP A 43 -36.48 -74.66 3.98
N ASP A 44 -36.63 -73.42 4.45
CA ASP A 44 -35.61 -72.37 4.36
C ASP A 44 -34.96 -72.01 5.71
N ASN A 45 -35.56 -72.45 6.83
CA ASN A 45 -35.06 -72.37 8.21
C ASN A 45 -35.12 -70.96 8.83
N ASP A 46 -36.12 -70.16 8.46
CA ASP A 46 -36.33 -68.81 9.01
C ASP A 46 -37.02 -68.80 10.39
N GLY A 47 -37.76 -69.87 10.73
CA GLY A 47 -38.48 -70.04 11.98
C GLY A 47 -40.02 -70.08 11.86
N ILE A 48 -40.58 -69.81 10.69
CA ILE A 48 -42.00 -69.93 10.37
C ILE A 48 -42.23 -71.22 9.55
N PRO A 49 -43.24 -72.05 9.85
CA PRO A 49 -43.44 -73.30 9.11
C PRO A 49 -44.15 -73.07 7.77
N ASN A 50 -43.81 -73.87 6.73
CA ASN A 50 -44.34 -73.82 5.34
C ASN A 50 -45.88 -73.74 5.17
N ASN A 51 -46.68 -73.94 6.22
CA ASN A 51 -48.15 -73.86 6.19
C ASN A 51 -48.71 -72.55 6.79
N GLU A 52 -47.85 -71.71 7.32
CA GLU A 52 -48.09 -70.39 7.93
C GLU A 52 -47.16 -69.31 7.32
N ASP A 53 -46.12 -69.74 6.61
CA ASP A 53 -45.16 -68.95 5.85
C ASP A 53 -45.72 -68.52 4.48
N ASN A 54 -45.59 -67.22 4.16
CA ASN A 54 -45.98 -66.63 2.86
C ASN A 54 -44.84 -66.66 1.83
N CYS A 55 -43.61 -67.02 2.22
CA CYS A 55 -42.48 -67.29 1.34
C CYS A 55 -41.77 -68.65 1.61
N PRO A 56 -42.44 -69.84 1.44
CA PRO A 56 -41.96 -71.18 1.86
C PRO A 56 -40.60 -71.74 1.37
N ASN A 57 -39.77 -70.93 0.71
CA ASN A 57 -38.42 -71.29 0.23
C ASN A 57 -37.43 -70.10 0.30
N MET A 58 -37.82 -68.96 0.90
CA MET A 58 -37.12 -67.66 0.87
C MET A 58 -37.26 -66.97 2.25
N PRO A 59 -36.26 -67.07 3.14
CA PRO A 59 -36.39 -66.69 4.56
C PRO A 59 -36.89 -65.27 4.79
N ASN A 60 -38.05 -65.11 5.45
CA ASN A 60 -38.69 -63.82 5.66
C ASN A 60 -39.38 -63.59 7.02
N HIS A 61 -39.09 -64.39 8.07
CA HIS A 61 -39.47 -64.40 9.51
C HIS A 61 -40.38 -63.28 10.09
N GLU A 62 -40.25 -62.03 9.66
CA GLU A 62 -41.18 -60.95 9.99
C GLU A 62 -42.53 -61.05 9.22
N GLN A 63 -42.62 -61.91 8.19
CA GLN A 63 -43.75 -62.13 7.28
C GLN A 63 -44.37 -60.82 6.77
N GLY A 64 -43.53 -59.98 6.16
CA GLY A 64 -43.99 -58.84 5.37
C GLY A 64 -44.90 -59.29 4.21
N ASP A 65 -45.94 -58.49 3.97
CA ASP A 65 -47.06 -58.74 3.05
C ASP A 65 -47.82 -57.39 2.91
N ILE A 66 -47.35 -56.53 2.00
CA ILE A 66 -47.85 -55.15 1.86
C ILE A 66 -49.27 -55.11 1.26
N ASP A 67 -49.48 -55.79 0.13
CA ASP A 67 -50.75 -55.78 -0.60
C ASP A 67 -51.83 -56.72 0.01
N GLN A 68 -51.41 -57.70 0.82
CA GLN A 68 -52.25 -58.74 1.46
C GLN A 68 -52.86 -59.76 0.48
N ASP A 69 -52.18 -60.04 -0.62
CA ASP A 69 -52.42 -61.17 -1.53
C ASP A 69 -52.19 -62.54 -0.83
N GLY A 70 -51.18 -62.60 0.05
CA GLY A 70 -50.76 -63.79 0.78
C GLY A 70 -49.49 -64.48 0.27
N ILE A 71 -48.83 -63.92 -0.74
CA ILE A 71 -47.40 -64.00 -0.99
C ILE A 71 -46.70 -63.00 -0.03
N GLY A 72 -45.37 -63.05 0.13
CA GLY A 72 -44.65 -62.12 1.02
C GLY A 72 -43.66 -61.25 0.28
N ASP A 73 -43.41 -60.03 0.79
CA ASP A 73 -42.59 -58.96 0.19
C ASP A 73 -41.21 -59.39 -0.37
N VAL A 74 -40.67 -60.50 0.15
CA VAL A 74 -39.36 -61.08 -0.16
C VAL A 74 -39.41 -62.04 -1.36
N CYS A 75 -40.57 -62.63 -1.65
CA CYS A 75 -40.80 -63.58 -2.74
C CYS A 75 -41.93 -63.17 -3.69
N ASP A 76 -42.48 -61.97 -3.52
CA ASP A 76 -43.39 -61.36 -4.49
C ASP A 76 -42.64 -60.73 -5.67
N ASP A 77 -43.27 -60.83 -6.84
CA ASP A 77 -42.83 -60.17 -8.07
C ASP A 77 -43.49 -58.77 -8.22
N ASP A 78 -44.64 -58.51 -7.59
CA ASP A 78 -45.38 -57.22 -7.50
C ASP A 78 -45.74 -56.98 -6.01
N ARG A 79 -45.03 -56.09 -5.30
CA ARG A 79 -45.05 -56.07 -3.82
C ARG A 79 -46.26 -55.36 -3.22
N ASP A 80 -46.75 -54.32 -3.87
CA ASP A 80 -47.86 -53.50 -3.36
C ASP A 80 -49.16 -53.67 -4.16
N GLY A 81 -49.14 -54.50 -5.21
CA GLY A 81 -50.31 -54.98 -5.92
C GLY A 81 -50.85 -53.98 -6.95
N ASP A 82 -49.99 -53.12 -7.51
CA ASP A 82 -50.37 -52.05 -8.43
C ASP A 82 -50.49 -52.46 -9.92
N GLU A 83 -50.19 -53.73 -10.23
CA GLU A 83 -50.12 -54.34 -11.57
C GLU A 83 -48.78 -54.13 -12.33
N HIS A 84 -47.72 -53.59 -11.70
CA HIS A 84 -46.35 -53.53 -12.25
C HIS A 84 -45.35 -54.43 -11.49
N ASP A 85 -44.47 -55.14 -12.22
CA ASP A 85 -43.41 -55.94 -11.60
C ASP A 85 -42.39 -55.00 -10.90
N ASN A 86 -41.85 -55.41 -9.74
CA ASN A 86 -40.84 -54.70 -8.92
C ASN A 86 -39.59 -54.16 -9.68
N ASP A 87 -39.31 -54.62 -10.91
CA ASP A 87 -38.18 -54.19 -11.74
C ASP A 87 -38.54 -53.18 -12.84
N GLN A 88 -39.83 -52.85 -12.96
CA GLN A 88 -40.44 -51.90 -13.89
C GLN A 88 -41.21 -50.78 -13.15
N ASP A 89 -41.53 -51.01 -11.88
CA ASP A 89 -42.18 -50.09 -10.97
C ASP A 89 -41.20 -49.05 -10.38
N ASN A 90 -41.57 -47.76 -10.44
CA ASN A 90 -40.81 -46.64 -9.89
C ASN A 90 -41.10 -46.36 -8.40
N CYS A 91 -42.09 -47.01 -7.78
CA CYS A 91 -42.34 -47.02 -6.34
C CYS A 91 -42.67 -48.41 -5.75
N PRO A 92 -41.74 -49.40 -5.71
CA PRO A 92 -41.96 -50.80 -5.28
C PRO A 92 -42.40 -51.08 -3.82
N TRP A 93 -42.93 -50.08 -3.12
CA TRP A 93 -43.38 -50.14 -1.73
C TRP A 93 -44.63 -49.26 -1.47
N GLU A 94 -45.13 -48.50 -2.46
CA GLU A 94 -46.19 -47.49 -2.33
C GLU A 94 -47.07 -47.40 -3.60
N TYR A 95 -48.10 -48.26 -3.67
CA TYR A 95 -49.12 -48.40 -4.73
C TYR A 95 -49.35 -47.15 -5.62
N ASN A 96 -48.84 -47.18 -6.85
CA ASN A 96 -48.92 -46.06 -7.80
C ASN A 96 -49.12 -46.52 -9.27
N PRO A 97 -50.27 -47.14 -9.60
CA PRO A 97 -50.50 -47.85 -10.87
C PRO A 97 -50.43 -46.98 -12.14
N ASP A 98 -50.47 -45.66 -12.00
CA ASP A 98 -50.26 -44.70 -13.10
C ASP A 98 -48.80 -44.35 -13.38
N GLN A 99 -47.87 -44.75 -12.50
CA GLN A 99 -46.42 -44.63 -12.66
C GLN A 99 -46.01 -43.23 -13.12
N VAL A 100 -46.61 -42.22 -12.47
CA VAL A 100 -46.25 -40.81 -12.70
C VAL A 100 -44.88 -40.57 -12.10
N ASP A 101 -44.06 -39.89 -12.88
CA ASP A 101 -42.67 -39.54 -12.66
C ASP A 101 -42.53 -38.17 -13.32
N THR A 102 -42.82 -37.12 -12.55
CA THR A 102 -42.96 -35.76 -13.08
C THR A 102 -41.61 -35.20 -13.55
N ASP A 103 -40.53 -35.50 -12.84
CA ASP A 103 -39.18 -34.98 -13.07
C ASP A 103 -38.29 -35.89 -13.91
N ASN A 104 -38.63 -37.17 -14.03
CA ASN A 104 -37.92 -38.22 -14.78
C ASN A 104 -36.58 -38.63 -14.14
N ASP A 105 -36.43 -38.51 -12.82
CA ASP A 105 -35.29 -39.03 -12.05
C ASP A 105 -35.32 -40.58 -11.95
N GLY A 106 -36.52 -41.17 -11.97
CA GLY A 106 -36.78 -42.61 -11.91
C GLY A 106 -37.41 -43.12 -10.61
N LEU A 107 -37.73 -42.24 -9.66
CA LEU A 107 -38.70 -42.42 -8.58
C LEU A 107 -40.07 -41.91 -9.05
N GLY A 108 -41.16 -42.48 -8.53
CA GLY A 108 -42.50 -41.98 -8.85
C GLY A 108 -43.03 -40.98 -7.83
N ASP A 109 -43.88 -40.04 -8.27
CA ASP A 109 -44.53 -38.98 -7.45
C ASP A 109 -45.19 -39.50 -6.13
N ALA A 110 -45.45 -40.81 -6.02
CA ALA A 110 -46.06 -41.45 -4.87
C ALA A 110 -45.07 -41.80 -3.73
N CYS A 111 -43.79 -42.03 -4.06
CA CYS A 111 -42.73 -42.39 -3.13
C CYS A 111 -41.52 -41.44 -3.16
N ASP A 112 -41.46 -40.58 -4.17
CA ASP A 112 -40.58 -39.44 -4.28
C ASP A 112 -40.93 -38.38 -3.21
N THR A 113 -39.91 -37.71 -2.68
CA THR A 113 -40.02 -36.64 -1.69
C THR A 113 -39.45 -35.30 -2.19
N ASP A 114 -39.03 -35.27 -3.45
CA ASP A 114 -38.06 -34.35 -4.01
C ASP A 114 -38.71 -33.54 -5.16
N ASN A 115 -39.49 -34.19 -6.04
CA ASN A 115 -40.44 -33.69 -7.06
C ASN A 115 -40.14 -32.28 -7.60
N ASP A 116 -39.48 -32.19 -8.76
CA ASP A 116 -39.40 -30.95 -9.55
C ASP A 116 -40.80 -30.57 -10.10
N SER A 117 -41.41 -29.54 -9.51
CA SER A 117 -42.78 -29.10 -9.87
C SER A 117 -42.92 -28.43 -11.24
N ASP A 118 -41.83 -28.07 -11.92
CA ASP A 118 -41.91 -27.30 -13.17
C ASP A 118 -41.13 -27.87 -14.38
N GLY A 119 -40.27 -28.86 -14.13
CA GLY A 119 -39.58 -29.69 -15.12
C GLY A 119 -38.28 -29.08 -15.66
N ASP A 120 -37.54 -28.33 -14.83
CA ASP A 120 -36.27 -27.70 -15.20
C ASP A 120 -35.04 -28.59 -14.96
N GLY A 121 -35.17 -29.61 -14.11
CA GLY A 121 -34.12 -30.54 -13.70
C GLY A 121 -33.55 -30.32 -12.29
N PHE A 122 -34.22 -29.54 -11.43
CA PHE A 122 -33.92 -29.37 -10.01
C PHE A 122 -35.15 -29.63 -9.14
N ASP A 123 -34.98 -30.49 -8.14
CA ASP A 123 -35.98 -30.89 -7.15
C ASP A 123 -36.50 -29.67 -6.34
N ASP A 124 -37.79 -29.61 -5.99
CA ASP A 124 -38.46 -28.48 -5.29
C ASP A 124 -37.77 -28.03 -3.98
N GLY A 125 -36.95 -28.90 -3.38
CA GLY A 125 -36.21 -28.65 -2.14
C GLY A 125 -34.81 -28.05 -2.31
N GLU A 126 -34.22 -28.14 -3.51
CA GLU A 126 -32.90 -27.60 -3.87
C GLU A 126 -32.99 -26.54 -5.00
N ASP A 127 -34.13 -26.43 -5.69
CA ASP A 127 -34.47 -25.37 -6.63
C ASP A 127 -34.71 -24.02 -5.92
N ASN A 128 -34.06 -22.96 -6.39
CA ASN A 128 -34.28 -21.58 -5.93
C ASN A 128 -35.50 -20.88 -6.57
N CYS A 129 -36.15 -21.50 -7.56
CA CYS A 129 -37.43 -21.09 -8.14
C CYS A 129 -38.42 -22.26 -8.41
N PRO A 130 -38.92 -23.01 -7.38
CA PRO A 130 -39.71 -24.27 -7.49
C PRO A 130 -41.01 -24.29 -8.31
N ASN A 131 -41.33 -23.26 -9.08
CA ASN A 131 -42.53 -23.11 -9.90
C ASN A 131 -42.26 -22.28 -11.18
N THR A 132 -41.00 -21.92 -11.49
CA THR A 132 -40.58 -21.13 -12.67
C THR A 132 -39.25 -21.66 -13.26
N PRO A 133 -39.29 -22.45 -14.36
CA PRO A 133 -38.12 -23.21 -14.81
C PRO A 133 -36.88 -22.37 -15.09
N ASN A 134 -35.78 -22.63 -14.38
CA ASN A 134 -34.54 -21.86 -14.45
C ASN A 134 -33.26 -22.74 -14.36
N PRO A 135 -32.95 -23.62 -15.35
CA PRO A 135 -31.91 -24.68 -15.23
C PRO A 135 -30.46 -24.21 -15.04
N THR A 136 -30.24 -22.91 -14.92
CA THR A 136 -28.97 -22.29 -14.53
C THR A 136 -28.84 -22.06 -13.03
N GLN A 137 -29.94 -22.09 -12.26
CA GLN A 137 -30.01 -21.79 -10.82
C GLN A 137 -29.22 -20.51 -10.49
N SER A 138 -29.55 -19.44 -11.24
CA SER A 138 -28.91 -18.14 -11.10
C SER A 138 -29.56 -17.39 -9.93
N ASP A 139 -28.73 -16.74 -9.13
CA ASP A 139 -29.03 -16.08 -7.86
C ASP A 139 -27.91 -15.04 -7.67
N ILE A 140 -28.17 -13.80 -8.09
CA ILE A 140 -27.15 -12.75 -8.20
C ILE A 140 -26.82 -12.13 -6.83
N ASP A 141 -27.81 -11.94 -5.96
CA ASP A 141 -27.63 -11.33 -4.64
C ASP A 141 -27.28 -12.36 -3.53
N GLY A 142 -27.66 -13.64 -3.72
CA GLY A 142 -27.39 -14.74 -2.81
C GLY A 142 -28.41 -14.90 -1.68
N ASP A 143 -29.64 -14.38 -1.81
CA ASP A 143 -30.70 -14.52 -0.79
C ASP A 143 -31.36 -15.91 -0.77
N GLY A 144 -31.25 -16.65 -1.88
CA GLY A 144 -31.80 -18.00 -2.06
C GLY A 144 -33.11 -18.06 -2.86
N ILE A 145 -33.57 -16.94 -3.43
CA ILE A 145 -34.58 -16.88 -4.49
C ILE A 145 -33.85 -16.68 -5.82
N GLY A 146 -34.20 -17.44 -6.86
CA GLY A 146 -33.51 -17.32 -8.14
C GLY A 146 -33.94 -16.13 -9.01
N ASP A 147 -33.03 -15.65 -9.86
CA ASP A 147 -33.24 -14.51 -10.80
C ASP A 147 -34.50 -14.66 -11.69
N ALA A 148 -35.01 -15.88 -11.85
CA ALA A 148 -36.17 -16.18 -12.68
C ALA A 148 -37.53 -15.92 -11.99
N CYS A 149 -37.54 -15.90 -10.65
CA CYS A 149 -38.74 -15.76 -9.82
C CYS A 149 -38.64 -14.64 -8.77
N ASP A 150 -37.49 -13.98 -8.67
CA ASP A 150 -37.31 -12.79 -7.85
C ASP A 150 -37.68 -11.48 -8.59
N ASP A 151 -38.23 -10.52 -7.82
CA ASP A 151 -38.66 -9.20 -8.27
C ASP A 151 -37.58 -8.10 -8.07
N ASP A 152 -36.44 -8.42 -7.43
CA ASP A 152 -35.34 -7.50 -7.00
C ASP A 152 -33.96 -8.21 -7.07
N ILE A 153 -33.56 -8.68 -8.27
CA ILE A 153 -32.55 -9.77 -8.43
C ILE A 153 -31.12 -9.43 -7.99
N ASP A 154 -30.80 -8.17 -7.70
CA ASP A 154 -29.49 -7.78 -7.15
C ASP A 154 -29.54 -7.30 -5.68
N GLY A 155 -30.73 -7.34 -5.07
CA GLY A 155 -30.94 -7.14 -3.64
C GLY A 155 -30.73 -5.70 -3.15
N ASP A 156 -30.76 -4.70 -4.03
CA ASP A 156 -30.52 -3.30 -3.67
C ASP A 156 -31.75 -2.61 -3.04
N GLY A 157 -32.96 -3.16 -3.26
CA GLY A 157 -34.22 -2.65 -2.76
C GLY A 157 -35.09 -1.91 -3.79
N ILE A 158 -34.68 -1.87 -5.06
CA ILE A 158 -35.40 -1.28 -6.20
C ILE A 158 -35.86 -2.42 -7.12
N PRO A 159 -37.18 -2.64 -7.32
CA PRO A 159 -37.65 -3.77 -8.14
C PRO A 159 -37.19 -3.69 -9.59
N ASN A 160 -36.89 -4.84 -10.21
CA ASN A 160 -36.36 -5.03 -11.58
C ASN A 160 -37.00 -4.18 -12.70
N GLY A 161 -38.26 -3.77 -12.52
CA GLY A 161 -39.03 -2.98 -13.49
C GLY A 161 -39.04 -1.46 -13.26
N GLU A 162 -38.50 -1.01 -12.13
CA GLU A 162 -38.25 0.40 -11.78
C GLU A 162 -36.75 0.74 -11.72
N ASP A 163 -35.89 -0.28 -11.67
CA ASP A 163 -34.43 -0.20 -11.63
C ASP A 163 -33.78 0.13 -13.01
N ASN A 164 -32.80 1.04 -13.01
CA ASN A 164 -31.98 1.38 -14.17
C ASN A 164 -30.69 0.53 -14.33
N CYS A 165 -30.35 -0.32 -13.37
CA CYS A 165 -29.30 -1.34 -13.45
C CYS A 165 -29.70 -2.71 -12.84
N PRO A 166 -30.72 -3.44 -13.39
CA PRO A 166 -31.31 -4.66 -12.81
C PRO A 166 -30.41 -5.88 -12.53
N TYR A 167 -29.09 -5.76 -12.63
CA TYR A 167 -28.11 -6.82 -12.40
C TYR A 167 -26.90 -6.31 -11.59
N VAL A 168 -26.92 -5.06 -11.11
CA VAL A 168 -25.79 -4.35 -10.48
C VAL A 168 -26.29 -3.34 -9.44
N ALA A 169 -26.47 -3.81 -8.21
CA ALA A 169 -27.02 -3.07 -7.08
C ALA A 169 -26.55 -1.61 -6.95
N ASN A 170 -27.49 -0.67 -7.13
CA ASN A 170 -27.23 0.77 -7.19
C ASN A 170 -28.40 1.60 -6.60
N HIS A 171 -28.66 1.44 -5.31
CA HIS A 171 -29.80 2.02 -4.58
C HIS A 171 -29.90 3.57 -4.63
N ASP A 172 -28.92 4.30 -5.17
CA ASP A 172 -29.03 5.73 -5.46
C ASP A 172 -29.64 6.05 -6.84
N GLN A 173 -29.73 5.06 -7.74
CA GLN A 173 -30.32 5.12 -9.09
C GLN A 173 -29.77 6.30 -9.90
N LEU A 174 -28.45 6.53 -9.79
CA LEU A 174 -27.79 7.58 -10.55
C LEU A 174 -27.78 7.24 -12.05
N ASP A 175 -28.08 8.24 -12.87
CA ASP A 175 -28.24 8.22 -14.32
C ASP A 175 -27.82 9.63 -14.79
N THR A 176 -26.53 9.76 -15.14
CA THR A 176 -25.88 11.06 -15.36
C THR A 176 -26.26 11.67 -16.71
N ASP A 177 -26.43 10.87 -17.77
CA ASP A 177 -26.84 11.34 -19.10
C ASP A 177 -28.38 11.39 -19.32
N GLY A 178 -29.12 10.58 -18.56
CA GLY A 178 -30.58 10.49 -18.63
C GLY A 178 -31.11 9.54 -19.71
N ASP A 179 -30.32 8.57 -20.20
CA ASP A 179 -30.76 7.60 -21.20
C ASP A 179 -31.63 6.46 -20.63
N GLY A 180 -31.54 6.23 -19.31
CA GLY A 180 -32.28 5.21 -18.56
C GLY A 180 -31.47 3.96 -18.20
N VAL A 181 -30.17 3.93 -18.47
CA VAL A 181 -29.18 2.97 -17.93
C VAL A 181 -28.39 3.65 -16.82
N GLY A 182 -28.28 3.04 -15.65
CA GLY A 182 -27.62 3.69 -14.52
C GLY A 182 -26.09 3.72 -14.59
N ASP A 183 -25.49 4.70 -13.90
CA ASP A 183 -24.03 4.92 -13.78
C ASP A 183 -23.25 3.69 -13.25
N ALA A 184 -23.94 2.77 -12.58
CA ALA A 184 -23.35 1.55 -12.03
C ALA A 184 -23.15 0.44 -13.08
N CYS A 185 -23.91 0.45 -14.18
CA CYS A 185 -23.92 -0.60 -15.19
C CYS A 185 -23.59 -0.11 -16.62
N THR A 186 -23.37 1.19 -16.83
CA THR A 186 -22.79 1.73 -18.08
C THR A 186 -21.27 1.90 -18.01
N ASP A 187 -20.58 1.74 -19.15
CA ASP A 187 -19.16 2.05 -19.32
C ASP A 187 -18.89 3.44 -19.91
N ASP A 188 -19.94 4.21 -20.20
CA ASP A 188 -19.97 5.61 -20.66
C ASP A 188 -21.12 6.30 -19.88
N LYS A 189 -20.78 7.11 -18.87
CA LYS A 189 -21.76 7.64 -17.89
C LYS A 189 -22.48 8.90 -18.33
N ASP A 190 -21.86 9.68 -19.21
CA ASP A 190 -22.37 10.98 -19.62
C ASP A 190 -22.86 11.01 -21.08
N GLY A 191 -22.71 9.88 -21.78
CA GLY A 191 -23.32 9.61 -23.09
C GLY A 191 -22.59 10.32 -24.23
N ASP A 192 -21.34 10.73 -24.01
CA ASP A 192 -20.56 11.50 -24.99
C ASP A 192 -19.99 10.64 -26.13
N GLY A 193 -19.83 9.32 -25.88
CA GLY A 193 -19.29 8.33 -26.81
C GLY A 193 -17.86 7.88 -26.50
N VAL A 194 -17.26 8.32 -25.40
CA VAL A 194 -15.97 7.88 -24.85
C VAL A 194 -16.22 7.08 -23.58
N VAL A 195 -15.56 5.93 -23.44
CA VAL A 195 -15.73 5.08 -22.24
C VAL A 195 -14.98 5.67 -21.04
N ASN A 196 -15.55 5.54 -19.85
CA ASN A 196 -15.07 6.06 -18.56
C ASN A 196 -13.56 5.81 -18.25
N GLU A 197 -12.94 4.76 -18.82
CA GLU A 197 -11.50 4.44 -18.66
C GLU A 197 -10.57 5.22 -19.61
N GLN A 198 -11.14 5.88 -20.62
CA GLN A 198 -10.46 6.63 -21.69
C GLN A 198 -10.91 8.09 -21.77
N ASP A 199 -11.88 8.46 -20.95
CA ASP A 199 -12.49 9.78 -20.87
C ASP A 199 -11.75 10.66 -19.85
N ASN A 200 -11.37 11.87 -20.24
CA ASN A 200 -10.77 12.87 -19.36
C ASN A 200 -11.79 13.70 -18.55
N CYS A 201 -13.11 13.54 -18.82
CA CYS A 201 -14.21 14.07 -18.00
C CYS A 201 -15.36 13.06 -17.77
N PRO A 202 -15.17 11.92 -17.06
CA PRO A 202 -16.12 10.78 -16.94
C PRO A 202 -17.56 10.99 -16.39
N ILE A 203 -18.01 12.23 -16.25
CA ILE A 203 -19.35 12.65 -15.80
C ILE A 203 -19.78 14.01 -16.43
N VAL A 204 -19.06 14.56 -17.43
CA VAL A 204 -19.34 15.87 -18.08
C VAL A 204 -19.03 15.81 -19.58
N PRO A 205 -20.04 15.76 -20.48
CA PRO A 205 -19.83 15.37 -21.88
C PRO A 205 -18.87 16.28 -22.66
N ASN A 206 -17.78 15.71 -23.18
CA ASN A 206 -16.81 16.38 -24.07
C ASN A 206 -16.29 15.45 -25.20
N PRO A 207 -17.11 15.17 -26.25
CA PRO A 207 -16.76 14.17 -27.28
C PRO A 207 -15.53 14.49 -28.15
N ASP A 208 -14.93 15.67 -27.98
CA ASP A 208 -13.67 16.06 -28.61
C ASP A 208 -12.44 15.83 -27.72
N GLN A 209 -12.63 15.49 -26.44
CA GLN A 209 -11.60 15.18 -25.44
C GLN A 209 -10.50 16.24 -25.43
N ALA A 210 -10.93 17.51 -25.45
CA ALA A 210 -10.05 18.65 -25.33
C ALA A 210 -9.39 18.67 -23.94
N ASP A 211 -8.09 18.94 -23.95
CA ASP A 211 -7.15 18.89 -22.84
C ASP A 211 -6.03 19.86 -23.24
N MET A 212 -6.10 21.09 -22.76
CA MET A 212 -5.27 22.19 -23.24
C MET A 212 -3.85 22.16 -22.65
N ASP A 213 -3.71 21.94 -21.36
CA ASP A 213 -2.43 21.93 -20.64
C ASP A 213 -1.74 20.54 -20.63
N GLN A 214 -2.49 19.46 -20.90
CA GLN A 214 -2.06 18.05 -20.89
C GLN A 214 -1.81 17.47 -19.48
N ASP A 215 -2.51 17.94 -18.45
CA ASP A 215 -2.48 17.34 -17.12
C ASP A 215 -3.32 16.04 -17.01
N GLY A 216 -4.30 15.88 -17.90
CA GLY A 216 -5.17 14.72 -18.03
C GLY A 216 -6.62 14.90 -17.56
N PHE A 217 -7.01 16.09 -17.10
CA PHE A 217 -8.41 16.51 -16.99
C PHE A 217 -8.85 17.21 -18.30
N GLY A 218 -10.12 17.12 -18.66
CA GLY A 218 -10.62 17.76 -19.88
C GLY A 218 -11.11 19.21 -19.66
N ASP A 219 -10.99 20.04 -20.69
CA ASP A 219 -11.31 21.49 -20.71
C ASP A 219 -12.66 21.90 -20.07
N VAL A 220 -13.62 20.96 -19.96
CA VAL A 220 -14.98 21.18 -19.44
C VAL A 220 -15.17 20.80 -17.97
N CYS A 221 -14.29 19.96 -17.42
CA CYS A 221 -14.33 19.48 -16.03
C CYS A 221 -13.10 19.88 -15.21
N ASP A 222 -12.10 20.49 -15.87
CA ASP A 222 -10.95 21.10 -15.25
C ASP A 222 -11.26 22.48 -14.62
N ASP A 223 -10.65 22.74 -13.48
CA ASP A 223 -10.73 23.98 -12.71
C ASP A 223 -9.63 24.99 -13.10
N ASP A 224 -8.58 24.63 -13.87
CA ASP A 224 -7.42 25.47 -14.24
C ASP A 224 -6.89 25.16 -15.67
N ARG A 225 -7.66 25.53 -16.72
CA ARG A 225 -7.56 24.94 -18.08
C ARG A 225 -6.20 25.07 -18.76
N ASP A 226 -5.46 26.14 -18.49
CA ASP A 226 -4.16 26.38 -19.12
C ASP A 226 -2.96 26.08 -18.19
N GLY A 227 -3.22 25.57 -16.99
CA GLY A 227 -2.22 25.06 -16.06
C GLY A 227 -1.32 26.12 -15.43
N ASP A 228 -1.74 27.39 -15.39
CA ASP A 228 -0.92 28.50 -14.91
C ASP A 228 -0.91 28.67 -13.37
N GLY A 229 -1.82 27.98 -12.68
CA GLY A 229 -1.99 28.02 -11.23
C GLY A 229 -3.04 29.01 -10.73
N VAL A 230 -3.82 29.62 -11.63
CA VAL A 230 -4.94 30.51 -11.33
C VAL A 230 -6.25 29.92 -11.84
N GLU A 231 -7.02 29.28 -10.95
CA GLU A 231 -8.34 28.71 -11.23
C GLU A 231 -9.18 29.53 -12.25
N ASN A 232 -9.80 28.85 -13.23
CA ASN A 232 -10.67 29.37 -14.30
C ASN A 232 -11.72 30.42 -13.84
N GLY A 233 -12.13 30.40 -12.57
CA GLY A 233 -13.08 31.36 -11.97
C GLY A 233 -12.45 32.64 -11.39
N HIS A 234 -11.12 32.70 -11.32
CA HIS A 234 -10.29 33.77 -10.76
C HIS A 234 -9.32 34.38 -11.77
N ASP A 235 -9.10 33.70 -12.90
CA ASP A 235 -8.32 34.18 -14.03
C ASP A 235 -9.11 35.11 -14.98
N ASP A 236 -8.45 36.14 -15.51
CA ASP A 236 -8.97 37.07 -16.52
C ASP A 236 -8.78 36.53 -17.97
N CYS A 237 -7.97 35.47 -18.19
CA CYS A 237 -7.62 34.86 -19.48
C CYS A 237 -7.60 33.29 -19.55
N PRO A 238 -8.70 32.55 -19.24
CA PRO A 238 -8.69 31.08 -18.94
C PRO A 238 -8.48 30.10 -20.11
N ASP A 239 -7.69 30.50 -21.09
CA ASP A 239 -7.28 29.78 -22.30
C ASP A 239 -5.85 30.24 -22.77
N GLU A 240 -5.11 31.04 -21.97
CA GLU A 240 -3.79 31.61 -22.29
C GLU A 240 -2.95 31.85 -21.01
N ALA A 241 -2.20 30.83 -20.56
CA ALA A 241 -1.41 30.85 -19.33
C ALA A 241 -0.52 32.10 -19.09
N GLY A 242 -0.50 32.57 -17.84
CA GLY A 242 0.32 33.68 -17.38
C GLY A 242 0.53 33.70 -15.86
N PRO A 243 1.15 34.76 -15.31
CA PRO A 243 1.45 34.79 -13.89
C PRO A 243 0.23 35.22 -13.06
N ALA A 244 0.05 34.62 -11.89
CA ALA A 244 -0.88 35.10 -10.86
C ALA A 244 -0.69 36.60 -10.47
N SER A 245 0.47 37.19 -10.77
CA SER A 245 0.73 38.62 -10.60
C SER A 245 -0.05 39.52 -11.57
N ASN A 246 -0.56 38.96 -12.68
CA ASN A 246 -1.33 39.60 -13.73
C ASN A 246 -2.75 38.99 -13.89
N ASN A 247 -3.25 38.29 -12.85
CA ASN A 247 -4.51 37.54 -12.85
C ASN A 247 -4.59 36.51 -14.00
N GLY A 248 -3.56 35.65 -14.15
CA GLY A 248 -3.47 34.59 -15.17
C GLY A 248 -3.27 35.06 -16.62
N CYS A 249 -3.60 36.31 -16.95
CA CYS A 249 -3.31 36.83 -18.29
C CYS A 249 -1.80 36.89 -18.64
N PRO A 250 -1.42 36.63 -19.91
CA PRO A 250 -0.04 36.75 -20.36
C PRO A 250 0.50 38.18 -20.24
N VAL A 251 1.79 38.33 -19.93
CA VAL A 251 2.44 39.65 -19.80
C VAL A 251 2.87 40.18 -21.16
N ASP A 252 2.23 41.27 -21.59
CA ASP A 252 2.51 41.98 -22.84
C ASP A 252 3.93 42.60 -22.81
N ASN A 253 4.88 42.01 -23.54
CA ASN A 253 6.34 42.25 -23.43
C ASN A 253 6.86 41.93 -22.02
N PRO A 254 7.14 40.65 -21.69
CA PRO A 254 7.70 40.27 -20.40
C PRO A 254 8.98 41.04 -20.08
N ILE A 255 9.25 41.17 -18.78
CA ILE A 255 10.54 41.65 -18.30
C ILE A 255 11.48 40.45 -18.34
N ASP A 256 12.64 40.66 -18.93
CA ASP A 256 13.78 39.75 -19.01
C ASP A 256 14.95 40.62 -18.52
N THR A 257 15.32 40.44 -17.26
CA THR A 257 16.17 41.37 -16.50
C THR A 257 17.65 41.18 -16.83
N ASP A 258 18.07 39.99 -17.28
CA ASP A 258 19.46 39.66 -17.57
C ASP A 258 19.79 39.43 -19.06
N GLU A 259 18.77 39.48 -19.93
CA GLU A 259 18.81 39.37 -21.40
C GLU A 259 19.18 37.96 -21.92
N ASP A 260 18.88 36.89 -21.18
CA ASP A 260 19.15 35.51 -21.60
C ASP A 260 18.09 34.90 -22.55
N GLY A 261 16.86 35.43 -22.51
CA GLY A 261 15.72 35.00 -23.31
C GLY A 261 14.57 34.32 -22.55
N ILE A 262 14.69 34.12 -21.24
CA ILE A 262 13.63 33.64 -20.35
C ILE A 262 13.02 34.84 -19.56
N PRO A 263 11.68 34.98 -19.49
CA PRO A 263 11.03 36.01 -18.68
C PRO A 263 11.24 35.85 -17.16
N ASP A 264 11.41 36.96 -16.43
CA ASP A 264 11.59 37.04 -14.97
C ASP A 264 10.56 36.25 -14.13
N ASP A 265 9.36 35.98 -14.68
CA ASP A 265 8.26 35.27 -14.02
C ASP A 265 8.26 33.75 -14.23
N VAL A 266 9.05 33.24 -15.18
CA VAL A 266 9.29 31.79 -15.41
C VAL A 266 10.78 31.42 -15.41
N ASP A 267 11.66 32.38 -15.15
CA ASP A 267 13.10 32.19 -15.00
C ASP A 267 13.44 31.73 -13.58
N ASN A 268 14.13 30.60 -13.44
CA ASN A 268 14.61 30.09 -12.16
C ASN A 268 15.90 30.79 -11.65
N CYS A 269 16.51 31.67 -12.45
CA CYS A 269 17.57 32.60 -12.04
C CYS A 269 17.43 34.04 -12.65
N PRO A 270 16.39 34.84 -12.30
CA PRO A 270 16.04 36.16 -12.92
C PRO A 270 17.09 37.29 -12.93
N LEU A 271 18.32 37.03 -12.54
CA LEU A 271 19.44 37.96 -12.42
C LEU A 271 20.78 37.39 -12.95
N ILE A 272 20.81 36.12 -13.37
CA ILE A 272 22.02 35.36 -13.76
C ILE A 272 21.72 34.45 -14.98
N PRO A 273 22.19 34.82 -16.20
CA PRO A 273 21.77 34.15 -17.44
C PRO A 273 21.99 32.63 -17.47
N ASN A 274 20.90 31.86 -17.58
CA ASN A 274 20.86 30.40 -17.68
C ASN A 274 19.72 29.90 -18.58
N ALA A 275 19.80 30.19 -19.87
CA ALA A 275 18.78 29.80 -20.86
C ALA A 275 18.61 28.26 -21.07
N ASP A 276 19.29 27.42 -20.30
CA ASP A 276 19.01 25.99 -20.16
C ASP A 276 18.12 25.63 -18.96
N GLN A 277 17.86 26.59 -18.05
CA GLN A 277 16.97 26.49 -16.88
C GLN A 277 17.22 25.23 -16.06
N ALA A 278 18.50 24.87 -15.93
CA ALA A 278 18.91 23.69 -15.17
C ALA A 278 18.55 23.85 -13.70
N ASP A 279 17.86 22.86 -13.15
CA ASP A 279 17.46 22.72 -11.75
C ASP A 279 17.67 21.23 -11.41
N ALA A 280 18.77 20.94 -10.72
CA ALA A 280 19.23 19.57 -10.49
C ALA A 280 18.56 18.86 -9.31
N ASP A 281 17.95 19.60 -8.37
CA ASP A 281 17.30 19.03 -7.18
C ASP A 281 15.76 19.23 -7.15
N GLY A 282 15.23 20.10 -8.00
CA GLY A 282 13.82 20.32 -8.26
C GLY A 282 13.14 21.28 -7.29
N ASP A 283 13.89 22.20 -6.67
CA ASP A 283 13.34 23.16 -5.70
C ASP A 283 12.78 24.45 -6.32
N GLY A 284 13.04 24.68 -7.61
CA GLY A 284 12.59 25.86 -8.37
C GLY A 284 13.61 27.00 -8.46
N ILE A 285 14.83 26.83 -7.94
CA ILE A 285 15.96 27.75 -8.10
C ILE A 285 16.98 27.10 -9.06
N GLY A 286 17.51 27.85 -10.02
CA GLY A 286 18.41 27.28 -11.03
C GLY A 286 19.84 27.03 -10.55
N ASP A 287 20.49 25.99 -11.09
CA ASP A 287 21.85 25.50 -10.77
C ASP A 287 22.96 26.59 -10.70
N VAL A 288 22.76 27.74 -11.37
CA VAL A 288 23.74 28.85 -11.42
C VAL A 288 23.52 29.93 -10.34
N CYS A 289 22.36 29.92 -9.69
CA CYS A 289 21.97 30.85 -8.63
C CYS A 289 21.49 30.16 -7.35
N ASP A 290 21.33 28.84 -7.36
CA ASP A 290 21.18 28.00 -6.17
C ASP A 290 22.47 27.98 -5.34
N ASP A 291 22.39 28.55 -4.13
CA ASP A 291 23.43 28.55 -3.11
C ASP A 291 23.12 27.54 -1.96
N ASP A 292 21.94 26.91 -1.92
CA ASP A 292 21.46 26.07 -0.80
C ASP A 292 22.03 24.63 -0.83
N GLY A 293 22.82 24.28 -1.85
CA GLY A 293 23.61 23.04 -1.92
C GLY A 293 24.82 22.92 -0.97
N PHE A 294 25.26 24.00 -0.28
CA PHE A 294 26.50 24.01 0.53
C PHE A 294 26.34 23.53 2.00
N THR A 295 25.55 22.49 2.27
CA THR A 295 25.53 21.86 3.60
C THR A 295 26.76 20.97 3.79
N CYS A 296 27.53 21.18 4.87
CA CYS A 296 28.57 20.22 5.26
C CYS A 296 27.94 19.03 5.98
N SER A 297 27.50 18.04 5.20
CA SER A 297 26.70 16.90 5.68
C SER A 297 27.02 15.60 4.95
N GLU A 298 26.72 14.46 5.59
CA GLU A 298 26.88 13.10 5.05
C GLU A 298 26.14 12.87 3.72
N LEU A 299 25.13 13.68 3.40
CA LEU A 299 24.30 13.55 2.20
C LEU A 299 24.69 14.51 1.06
N SER A 300 25.66 15.40 1.31
CA SER A 300 26.10 16.44 0.37
C SER A 300 27.32 16.03 -0.46
N ASN A 301 27.67 16.88 -1.44
CA ASN A 301 28.97 16.80 -2.11
C ASN A 301 30.16 17.22 -1.20
N TYR A 302 29.91 17.78 0.00
CA TYR A 302 30.89 18.29 0.96
C TYR A 302 30.85 17.53 2.29
N GLN A 303 31.50 16.37 2.29
CA GLN A 303 31.50 15.43 3.41
C GLN A 303 32.26 15.99 4.63
N PRO A 304 31.73 15.84 5.86
CA PRO A 304 32.40 16.28 7.07
C PRO A 304 33.57 15.36 7.44
N LEU A 305 34.54 15.88 8.19
CA LEU A 305 35.67 15.11 8.71
C LEU A 305 35.40 14.72 10.17
N LEU A 306 34.88 13.51 10.43
CA LEU A 306 34.38 13.12 11.75
C LEU A 306 35.38 12.34 12.61
N ALA A 307 35.21 12.41 13.93
CA ALA A 307 36.02 11.64 14.89
C ALA A 307 35.87 10.11 14.70
N ASP A 308 34.69 9.66 14.29
CA ASP A 308 34.40 8.23 14.05
C ASP A 308 35.14 7.66 12.83
N ASP A 309 35.50 8.49 11.85
CA ASP A 309 36.38 8.14 10.72
C ASP A 309 37.88 8.17 11.08
N GLY A 310 38.20 8.48 12.33
CA GLY A 310 39.57 8.49 12.85
C GLY A 310 40.31 9.83 12.72
N TYR A 311 39.60 10.91 12.41
CA TYR A 311 40.17 12.26 12.49
C TYR A 311 40.31 12.73 13.96
N GLN A 312 41.25 13.64 14.20
CA GLN A 312 41.52 14.21 15.52
C GLN A 312 41.61 15.73 15.43
N ALA A 313 40.96 16.44 16.35
CA ALA A 313 41.03 17.89 16.39
C ALA A 313 42.31 18.36 17.12
N ALA A 314 43.05 19.29 16.52
CA ALA A 314 44.31 19.81 17.05
C ALA A 314 44.41 21.33 16.85
N ASP A 315 45.06 22.07 17.77
CA ASP A 315 45.28 23.50 17.62
C ASP A 315 46.77 23.85 17.53
N SER A 316 47.07 25.00 16.95
CA SER A 316 48.43 25.54 16.97
C SER A 316 48.46 27.07 16.97
N ALA A 317 49.46 27.64 17.65
CA ALA A 317 49.70 29.08 17.68
C ALA A 317 51.11 29.39 17.20
N SER A 318 51.25 30.46 16.41
CA SER A 318 52.53 30.97 15.90
C SER A 318 52.67 32.47 16.17
N GLY A 319 53.91 32.96 16.30
CA GLY A 319 54.20 34.37 16.58
C GLY A 319 53.83 34.80 18.01
N ILE A 320 53.53 36.09 18.22
CA ILE A 320 53.18 36.63 19.55
C ILE A 320 51.66 36.68 19.70
N CYS A 321 51.08 35.54 20.10
CA CYS A 321 49.67 35.38 20.42
C CYS A 321 49.51 35.22 21.94
N LEU A 322 49.08 36.27 22.65
CA LEU A 322 48.91 36.26 24.10
C LEU A 322 47.44 35.99 24.46
N LEU A 323 47.23 35.03 25.36
CA LEU A 323 45.90 34.55 25.75
C LEU A 323 45.06 34.01 24.57
N CYS A 324 45.71 33.63 23.46
CA CYS A 324 45.04 32.95 22.37
C CYS A 324 44.81 31.49 22.72
N ASN A 325 43.64 30.96 22.38
CA ASN A 325 43.28 29.58 22.62
C ASN A 325 42.12 29.13 21.72
N VAL A 326 42.07 27.84 21.40
CA VAL A 326 40.85 27.20 20.90
C VAL A 326 40.15 26.49 22.06
N MET A 327 38.84 26.68 22.20
CA MET A 327 38.00 25.99 23.19
C MET A 327 37.11 24.97 22.50
N ASN A 328 36.78 23.87 23.19
CA ASN A 328 35.88 22.82 22.70
C ASN A 328 36.27 22.30 21.31
N LEU A 329 37.57 22.10 21.11
CA LEU A 329 38.20 21.80 19.83
C LEU A 329 37.61 20.55 19.15
N ASP A 330 37.25 19.53 19.93
CA ASP A 330 36.64 18.28 19.45
C ASP A 330 35.25 18.49 18.80
N ASN A 331 34.56 19.60 19.09
CA ASN A 331 33.26 19.91 18.49
C ASN A 331 33.35 20.15 16.97
N MET A 332 34.55 20.39 16.42
CA MET A 332 34.72 20.54 14.96
C MET A 332 34.51 19.24 14.18
N ILE A 333 34.44 18.10 14.88
CA ILE A 333 34.46 16.75 14.33
C ILE A 333 33.44 15.81 15.03
N ASP A 334 32.48 16.38 15.78
CA ASP A 334 31.50 15.62 16.59
C ASP A 334 30.19 15.29 15.84
N GLY A 335 30.03 15.78 14.62
CA GLY A 335 28.86 15.55 13.77
C GLY A 335 27.58 16.24 14.23
N GLN A 336 27.64 17.21 15.15
CA GLN A 336 26.50 18.05 15.54
C GLN A 336 26.56 19.41 14.81
N ASP A 337 25.43 20.08 14.63
CA ASP A 337 25.36 21.41 13.99
C ASP A 337 25.37 22.54 15.05
N ASP A 338 24.77 22.27 16.21
CA ASP A 338 24.57 23.24 17.30
C ASP A 338 25.79 23.39 18.24
N THR A 339 26.82 22.59 18.03
CA THR A 339 28.10 22.66 18.74
C THR A 339 29.16 23.36 17.90
N TYR A 340 30.17 23.93 18.56
CA TYR A 340 31.30 24.58 17.89
C TYR A 340 32.53 24.65 18.77
N ALA A 341 33.71 24.63 18.14
CA ALA A 341 34.93 25.10 18.76
C ALA A 341 34.98 26.64 18.71
N THR A 342 35.68 27.29 19.64
CA THR A 342 35.82 28.76 19.67
C THR A 342 37.28 29.16 19.59
N MET A 343 37.68 29.78 18.48
CA MET A 343 39.00 30.40 18.28
C MET A 343 39.01 31.82 18.85
N SER A 344 39.79 32.03 19.92
CA SER A 344 39.91 33.32 20.60
C SER A 344 41.31 33.91 20.42
N ILE A 345 41.38 35.18 20.00
CA ILE A 345 42.64 35.91 19.73
C ILE A 345 42.54 37.32 20.36
N PRO A 346 42.61 37.44 21.70
CA PRO A 346 42.30 38.69 22.40
C PRO A 346 43.47 39.69 22.42
N LEU A 347 44.72 39.23 22.32
CA LEU A 347 45.91 40.09 22.27
C LEU A 347 46.96 39.48 21.32
N ASN A 348 47.13 40.09 20.14
CA ASN A 348 48.02 39.56 19.11
C ASN A 348 48.91 40.66 18.50
N VAL A 349 50.20 40.33 18.30
CA VAL A 349 51.17 41.13 17.56
C VAL A 349 51.88 40.23 16.54
N ALA A 350 51.35 40.20 15.31
CA ALA A 350 51.89 39.42 14.18
C ALA A 350 52.06 37.90 14.47
N GLY A 351 51.13 37.35 15.24
CA GLY A 351 50.92 35.92 15.41
C GLY A 351 49.64 35.43 14.72
N SER A 352 49.43 34.13 14.76
CA SER A 352 48.24 33.46 14.23
C SER A 352 47.82 32.32 15.15
N LEU A 353 46.52 32.07 15.22
CA LEU A 353 45.94 30.87 15.80
C LEU A 353 45.36 30.01 14.67
N GLU A 354 45.38 28.70 14.86
CA GLU A 354 44.91 27.74 13.88
C GLU A 354 44.20 26.59 14.60
N ALA A 355 43.04 26.21 14.09
CA ALA A 355 42.36 24.98 14.45
C ALA A 355 42.44 24.00 13.27
N LYS A 356 42.74 22.73 13.55
CA LYS A 356 43.07 21.70 12.57
C LYS A 356 42.24 20.45 12.80
N VAL A 357 41.96 19.75 11.72
CA VAL A 357 41.48 18.37 11.72
C VAL A 357 42.56 17.50 11.09
N VAL A 358 43.04 16.54 11.89
CA VAL A 358 44.24 15.73 11.62
C VAL A 358 43.83 14.30 11.30
N GLY A 359 44.10 13.84 10.08
CA GLY A 359 43.88 12.46 9.67
C GLY A 359 45.14 11.61 9.72
N THR A 360 44.99 10.31 9.47
CA THR A 360 46.11 9.37 9.29
C THR A 360 46.12 8.70 7.92
N THR A 361 45.12 9.01 7.09
CA THR A 361 44.91 8.54 5.73
C THR A 361 44.87 9.74 4.79
N PRO A 362 45.51 9.69 3.61
CA PRO A 362 45.40 10.76 2.63
C PRO A 362 43.94 10.98 2.20
N ILE A 363 43.53 12.24 2.19
CA ILE A 363 42.29 12.70 1.59
C ILE A 363 42.52 12.76 0.08
N VAL A 364 41.61 12.18 -0.71
CA VAL A 364 41.73 12.02 -2.17
C VAL A 364 40.39 12.23 -2.85
N GLY A 365 40.40 12.68 -4.11
CA GLY A 365 39.17 12.87 -4.87
C GLY A 365 38.35 14.08 -4.42
N THR A 366 39.02 15.16 -4.03
CA THR A 366 38.41 16.43 -3.62
C THR A 366 39.16 17.58 -4.31
N ASN A 367 38.40 18.57 -4.80
CA ASN A 367 38.89 19.82 -5.42
C ASN A 367 38.55 21.06 -4.57
N ARG A 368 37.83 20.92 -3.44
CA ARG A 368 37.49 22.01 -2.53
C ARG A 368 37.41 21.53 -1.07
N ALA A 369 37.99 22.30 -0.15
CA ALA A 369 37.98 22.05 1.28
C ALA A 369 37.56 23.30 2.05
N GLY A 370 36.94 23.14 3.22
CA GLY A 370 36.39 24.28 3.96
C GLY A 370 36.01 24.00 5.41
N PHE A 371 35.50 25.05 6.06
CA PHE A 371 35.03 25.03 7.43
C PHE A 371 33.73 25.83 7.56
N VAL A 372 32.74 25.27 8.25
CA VAL A 372 31.54 26.01 8.66
C VAL A 372 31.88 26.83 9.89
N ILE A 373 31.64 28.14 9.84
CA ILE A 373 31.95 29.07 10.93
C ILE A 373 30.74 29.95 11.25
N SER A 374 30.69 30.47 12.48
CA SER A 374 29.86 31.65 12.80
C SER A 374 30.62 32.67 13.63
N ILE A 375 30.16 33.92 13.61
CA ILE A 375 30.85 35.02 14.30
C ILE A 375 29.85 35.85 15.11
N PRO A 376 29.86 35.73 16.46
CA PRO A 376 28.96 36.50 17.31
C PRO A 376 29.11 38.00 17.14
N GLU A 377 27.99 38.69 16.96
CA GLU A 377 27.86 40.16 16.97
C GLU A 377 28.65 40.89 15.86
N ALA A 378 28.94 40.22 14.73
CA ALA A 378 29.65 40.82 13.60
C ALA A 378 29.04 40.49 12.24
N ILE A 379 28.90 41.51 11.39
CA ILE A 379 28.82 41.31 9.94
C ILE A 379 30.19 40.78 9.49
N LEU A 380 30.22 39.73 8.65
CA LEU A 380 31.44 39.28 7.97
C LEU A 380 32.11 40.49 7.30
N ARG A 381 33.31 40.82 7.75
CA ARG A 381 34.09 41.91 7.18
C ARG A 381 35.21 41.35 6.33
N LEU A 382 35.58 42.11 5.30
CA LEU A 382 36.67 41.79 4.38
C LEU A 382 38.02 41.61 5.09
N ASP A 383 38.19 42.20 6.29
CA ASP A 383 39.37 42.00 7.15
C ASP A 383 39.45 40.58 7.74
N LEU A 384 38.36 39.82 7.79
CA LEU A 384 38.37 38.42 8.19
C LEU A 384 38.92 37.53 7.07
N LEU A 385 38.34 37.64 5.87
CA LEU A 385 38.71 36.83 4.69
C LEU A 385 40.17 37.04 4.30
N GLN A 386 40.64 38.30 4.29
CA GLN A 386 42.03 38.64 3.99
C GLN A 386 43.06 38.11 5.00
N ASN A 387 42.62 37.68 6.19
CA ASN A 387 43.47 37.19 7.27
C ASN A 387 43.22 35.71 7.64
N SER A 388 42.25 35.07 6.98
CA SER A 388 41.98 33.64 7.04
C SER A 388 42.67 32.91 5.89
N SER A 389 43.22 31.74 6.16
CA SER A 389 43.75 30.84 5.12
C SER A 389 43.50 29.39 5.50
N ILE A 390 43.18 28.56 4.52
CA ILE A 390 43.09 27.11 4.69
C ILE A 390 44.48 26.54 4.42
N ARG A 391 44.92 25.66 5.32
CA ARG A 391 46.25 25.04 5.33
C ARG A 391 46.09 23.54 5.14
N PHE A 392 46.95 22.95 4.31
CA PHE A 392 46.93 21.53 3.97
C PHE A 392 48.22 20.88 4.49
N TYR A 393 48.10 19.76 5.20
CA TYR A 393 49.24 19.06 5.81
C TYR A 393 49.27 17.58 5.40
N LYS A 394 50.48 17.03 5.37
CA LYS A 394 50.74 15.59 5.25
C LYS A 394 51.58 15.15 6.46
N GLY A 395 50.92 14.59 7.46
CA GLY A 395 51.42 14.52 8.83
C GLY A 395 51.73 15.93 9.36
N ASP A 396 52.88 16.11 10.02
CA ASP A 396 53.29 17.41 10.57
C ASP A 396 53.77 18.44 9.51
N LEU A 397 53.87 18.05 8.23
CA LEU A 397 54.43 18.90 7.18
C LEU A 397 53.32 19.65 6.43
N GLU A 398 53.39 20.99 6.41
CA GLU A 398 52.56 21.80 5.53
C GLU A 398 52.95 21.55 4.07
N VAL A 399 51.99 21.09 3.26
CA VAL A 399 52.17 20.79 1.83
C VAL A 399 51.55 21.85 0.93
N GLY A 400 50.57 22.60 1.43
CA GLY A 400 49.91 23.67 0.68
C GLY A 400 49.16 24.64 1.58
N SER A 401 48.75 25.76 0.99
CA SER A 401 47.79 26.68 1.61
C SER A 401 47.08 27.50 0.56
N ALA A 402 45.78 27.70 0.73
CA ALA A 402 44.98 28.60 -0.08
C ALA A 402 44.50 29.79 0.76
N ASN A 403 44.25 30.91 0.09
CA ASN A 403 43.44 31.97 0.70
C ASN A 403 42.01 31.45 0.79
N VAL A 404 41.24 31.92 1.78
CA VAL A 404 39.81 31.67 1.77
C VAL A 404 39.19 32.52 0.66
N ASP A 405 38.65 31.88 -0.36
CA ASP A 405 37.58 32.51 -1.12
C ASP A 405 36.33 32.40 -0.25
N GLY A 406 35.83 33.55 0.17
CA GLY A 406 34.41 33.64 0.43
C GLY A 406 33.78 33.93 -0.91
N ASP A 407 32.77 33.16 -1.30
CA ASP A 407 31.84 33.57 -2.36
C ASP A 407 31.03 34.77 -1.83
N VAL A 408 31.66 35.93 -1.91
CA VAL A 408 31.19 37.19 -1.35
C VAL A 408 30.76 38.10 -2.49
N LEU A 409 30.02 37.51 -3.43
CA LEU A 409 29.19 38.23 -4.38
C LEU A 409 27.77 38.44 -3.83
N GLN A 410 27.31 37.63 -2.86
CA GLN A 410 26.14 37.92 -2.01
C GLN A 410 26.51 38.63 -0.69
N LEU A 411 27.03 39.85 -0.77
CA LEU A 411 26.98 40.81 0.35
C LEU A 411 26.03 41.99 0.04
N ASP A 412 24.82 41.68 -0.44
CA ASP A 412 23.71 42.63 -0.38
C ASP A 412 22.37 41.97 0.04
N LEU A 413 22.07 42.10 1.33
CA LEU A 413 20.74 42.47 1.84
C LEU A 413 19.47 41.65 1.47
N LEU A 414 19.55 40.33 1.29
CA LEU A 414 18.35 39.47 1.19
C LEU A 414 18.26 38.40 2.29
N GLY A 415 17.76 38.78 3.46
CA GLY A 415 16.88 37.93 4.29
C GLY A 415 17.33 36.55 4.82
N LEU A 416 18.54 36.05 4.51
CA LEU A 416 18.96 34.65 4.75
C LEU A 416 18.83 34.22 6.22
N LEU A 417 17.75 33.50 6.51
CA LEU A 417 17.45 32.82 7.77
C LEU A 417 17.48 31.29 7.59
N ILE A 418 18.65 30.75 7.27
CA ILE A 418 19.05 29.50 7.92
C ILE A 418 19.14 29.81 9.43
N GLN A 419 18.96 28.82 10.33
CA GLN A 419 19.00 29.06 11.78
C GLN A 419 20.40 29.46 12.31
N GLY A 420 20.85 30.71 12.08
CA GLY A 420 22.03 31.27 12.74
C GLY A 420 22.94 32.12 11.85
N ASP A 421 23.99 32.66 12.49
CA ASP A 421 25.03 33.49 11.86
C ASP A 421 26.11 32.64 11.12
N GLU A 422 25.74 31.47 10.58
CA GLU A 422 26.67 30.46 10.05
C GLU A 422 26.98 30.63 8.55
N ARG A 423 28.24 30.36 8.16
CA ARG A 423 28.80 30.58 6.81
C ARG A 423 29.90 29.57 6.51
N PHE A 424 29.95 29.03 5.30
CA PHE A 424 31.01 28.14 4.85
C PHE A 424 32.19 28.93 4.28
N LEU A 425 33.38 28.80 4.89
CA LEU A 425 34.63 29.33 4.34
C LEU A 425 35.38 28.19 3.65
N SER A 426 35.57 28.29 2.34
CA SER A 426 36.22 27.24 1.55
C SER A 426 37.40 27.77 0.72
N ALA A 427 38.10 26.84 0.08
CA ALA A 427 39.12 27.13 -0.91
C ALA A 427 39.30 25.94 -1.87
N GLU A 428 39.66 26.25 -3.11
CA GLU A 428 40.08 25.27 -4.10
C GLU A 428 41.31 24.48 -3.62
N VAL A 429 41.32 23.19 -3.95
CA VAL A 429 42.37 22.21 -3.68
C VAL A 429 42.95 21.79 -5.02
N ASP A 430 44.24 22.04 -5.24
CA ASP A 430 44.96 21.52 -6.40
C ASP A 430 44.82 19.98 -6.44
N ASN A 431 44.24 19.44 -7.51
CA ASN A 431 44.00 18.01 -7.70
C ASN A 431 45.27 17.12 -7.65
N THR A 432 46.47 17.70 -7.59
CA THR A 432 47.76 17.02 -7.39
C THR A 432 48.30 17.08 -5.95
N LEU A 433 47.62 17.78 -5.05
CA LEU A 433 48.01 17.98 -3.65
C LEU A 433 47.60 16.78 -2.79
N GLU A 434 48.59 16.01 -2.32
CA GLU A 434 48.35 14.93 -1.34
C GLU A 434 48.45 15.47 0.09
N PHE A 435 47.33 15.49 0.82
CA PHE A 435 47.24 15.89 2.23
C PHE A 435 46.41 14.85 3.02
N ASP A 436 46.58 14.80 4.34
CA ASP A 436 45.80 13.97 5.28
C ASP A 436 45.08 14.81 6.34
N SER A 437 45.36 16.12 6.39
CA SER A 437 44.90 17.02 7.44
C SER A 437 44.68 18.43 6.90
N ILE A 438 43.65 19.13 7.40
CA ILE A 438 43.33 20.52 7.04
C ILE A 438 43.28 21.42 8.28
N GLY A 439 43.57 22.72 8.11
CA GLY A 439 43.51 23.70 9.19
C GLY A 439 43.01 25.07 8.75
N ILE A 440 42.12 25.67 9.55
CA ILE A 440 41.72 27.06 9.40
C ILE A 440 42.65 27.94 10.24
N ARG A 441 43.45 28.75 9.56
CA ARG A 441 44.45 29.62 10.18
C ARG A 441 44.02 31.08 10.08
N TYR A 442 43.91 31.74 11.23
CA TYR A 442 43.63 33.17 11.32
C TYR A 442 44.84 33.98 11.81
N GLY A 443 45.28 34.97 11.04
CA GLY A 443 46.37 35.89 11.37
C GLY A 443 45.89 37.28 11.76
N ALA A 444 45.79 37.62 13.05
CA ALA A 444 45.31 38.95 13.44
C ALA A 444 46.36 40.05 13.25
N LEU A 445 45.97 41.11 12.53
CA LEU A 445 46.73 42.36 12.43
C LEU A 445 46.76 43.11 13.77
N VAL A 446 47.79 43.93 14.00
CA VAL A 446 48.00 44.66 15.25
C VAL A 446 46.83 45.60 15.54
N GLY A 447 46.09 45.33 16.62
CA GLY A 447 44.92 46.11 17.02
C GLY A 447 43.58 45.56 16.53
N SER A 448 43.58 44.50 15.71
CA SER A 448 42.37 43.75 15.35
C SER A 448 41.95 42.85 16.50
N ASN A 449 41.24 43.41 17.48
CA ASN A 449 40.43 42.62 18.39
C ASN A 449 39.35 41.93 17.55
N ILE A 450 39.49 40.61 17.32
CA ILE A 450 38.31 39.79 17.05
C ILE A 450 37.45 39.90 18.31
N LEU A 451 36.40 40.72 18.19
CA LEU A 451 35.01 40.44 18.58
C LEU A 451 34.82 39.67 19.89
N GLY A 452 33.98 40.22 20.78
CA GLY A 452 33.82 39.78 22.17
C GLY A 452 33.41 38.31 22.41
N GLY A 453 33.13 37.53 21.36
CA GLY A 453 32.83 36.09 21.40
C GLY A 453 33.83 35.16 20.66
N GLY A 454 34.82 35.67 19.93
CA GLY A 454 35.72 34.85 19.08
C GLY A 454 35.09 34.34 17.77
N MET A 455 35.85 33.64 16.94
CA MET A 455 35.32 32.90 15.77
C MET A 455 34.86 31.52 16.24
N ARG A 456 33.64 31.11 15.88
CA ARG A 456 33.14 29.75 16.10
C ARG A 456 33.44 28.91 14.86
N VAL A 457 33.89 27.67 15.05
CA VAL A 457 34.12 26.71 13.98
C VAL A 457 33.28 25.48 14.30
N HIS A 458 32.27 25.22 13.48
CA HIS A 458 31.28 24.17 13.68
C HIS A 458 31.76 22.87 13.04
N ARG A 459 32.20 22.91 11.77
CA ARG A 459 32.64 21.73 11.02
C ARG A 459 33.86 21.99 10.15
N ALA A 460 34.55 20.90 9.78
CA ALA A 460 35.59 20.87 8.75
C ALA A 460 35.20 19.84 7.68
N CYS A 461 35.35 20.20 6.41
CA CYS A 461 34.65 19.54 5.30
C CYS A 461 35.53 19.45 4.05
N VAL A 462 35.39 18.38 3.27
CA VAL A 462 36.06 18.21 1.97
C VAL A 462 35.07 17.64 0.96
N GLY A 463 35.16 18.08 -0.30
CA GLY A 463 34.17 17.71 -1.28
C GLY A 463 34.61 17.85 -2.73
N VAL A 464 33.68 17.57 -3.63
CA VAL A 464 33.81 17.83 -5.06
C VAL A 464 32.82 18.94 -5.43
N ASP A 465 33.38 20.07 -5.81
CA ASP A 465 32.68 21.13 -6.52
C ASP A 465 32.55 20.71 -8.00
N PRO A 466 31.33 20.52 -8.55
CA PRO A 466 31.17 20.12 -9.95
C PRO A 466 31.59 21.22 -10.94
N ASN A 467 31.73 22.48 -10.47
CA ASN A 467 32.04 23.65 -11.29
C ASN A 467 33.55 23.97 -11.38
N LEU A 468 34.43 23.13 -10.78
CA LEU A 468 35.91 23.28 -10.76
C LEU A 468 36.69 22.08 -11.34
#